data_AF-W0E1D2-F1
#
_entry.id   AF-W0E1D2-F1
#
_cell.length_a   1.000
_cell.length_b   1.000
_cell.length_c   1.000
_cell.angle_alpha   90.00
_cell.angle_beta   90.00
_cell.angle_gamma   90.00
#
_symmetry.space_group_name_H-M   'P 1'
#
loop_
_entity.id
_entity.type
_entity.pdbx_description
1 polymer ?
#
loop_
_entity_poly.entity_id
_entity_poly.type
_entity_poly.pdbx_seq_one_letter_code
_entity_poly.pdbx_strand_id
1 'polypeptide(L)'
;MQDITDQLAAQDLSRLAPGELESRLRELIRRYAREGSTRHARAVIQHIEALYLHPAGSRDPDQQSHLRRFARHWRWLAEQRTGTLAHSH
;
A
#
# COMPACT_ATOMS: atom_id res chain seq x y z
N MET A 1 -19.60 6.31 -4.75
CA MET A 1 -18.60 6.90 -5.68
C MET A 1 -17.18 6.74 -5.13
N GLN A 2 -16.64 5.50 -5.08
CA GLN A 2 -15.29 5.23 -4.57
C GLN A 2 -14.41 4.42 -5.54
N ASP A 3 -14.92 4.10 -6.73
CA ASP A 3 -14.22 3.27 -7.72
C ASP A 3 -13.17 4.06 -8.53
N ILE A 4 -13.37 5.37 -8.67
CA ILE A 4 -12.51 6.26 -9.48
C ILE A 4 -11.12 6.44 -8.83
N THR A 5 -11.03 6.44 -7.49
CA THR A 5 -9.76 6.62 -6.78
C THR A 5 -8.84 5.40 -6.90
N ASP A 6 -9.41 4.20 -6.99
CA ASP A 6 -8.66 2.95 -7.11
C ASP A 6 -8.05 2.79 -8.52
N GLN A 7 -8.76 3.25 -9.56
CA GLN A 7 -8.33 3.14 -10.95
C GLN A 7 -7.38 4.26 -11.40
N LEU A 8 -7.48 5.47 -10.83
CA LEU A 8 -6.46 6.52 -11.01
C LEU A 8 -5.19 6.26 -10.18
N ALA A 9 -5.28 5.48 -9.10
CA ALA A 9 -4.12 5.20 -8.24
C ALA A 9 -3.05 4.38 -8.97
N ALA A 10 -3.38 3.39 -9.80
CA ALA A 10 -2.33 2.55 -10.39
C ALA A 10 -1.47 3.28 -11.46
N GLN A 11 -1.98 4.33 -12.10
CA GLN A 11 -1.36 4.89 -13.32
C GLN A 11 -0.53 6.16 -13.10
N ASP A 12 -0.59 6.80 -11.91
CA ASP A 12 0.08 8.10 -11.69
C ASP A 12 0.98 8.16 -10.42
N LEU A 13 1.15 7.06 -9.69
CA LEU A 13 1.93 7.05 -8.43
C LEU A 13 3.39 7.47 -8.60
N SER A 14 3.98 7.22 -9.76
CA SER A 14 5.36 7.61 -10.07
C SER A 14 5.54 9.11 -10.28
N ARG A 15 4.46 9.87 -10.49
CA ARG A 15 4.48 11.33 -10.67
C ARG A 15 4.13 12.10 -9.40
N LEU A 16 3.58 11.41 -8.41
CA LEU A 16 3.21 12.01 -7.14
C LEU A 16 4.44 12.26 -6.28
N ALA A 17 4.49 13.45 -5.68
CA ALA A 17 5.50 13.76 -4.69
C ALA A 17 5.42 12.79 -3.50
N PRO A 18 6.55 12.50 -2.82
CA PRO A 18 6.58 11.57 -1.68
C PRO A 18 5.58 11.95 -0.58
N GLY A 19 5.39 13.24 -0.28
CA GLY A 19 4.41 13.69 0.72
C GLY A 19 2.95 13.40 0.34
N GLU A 20 2.62 13.41 -0.95
CA GLU A 20 1.29 13.03 -1.45
C GLU A 20 1.09 11.51 -1.36
N LEU A 21 2.12 10.74 -1.71
CA LEU A 21 2.13 9.28 -1.56
C LEU A 21 1.92 8.88 -0.10
N GLU A 22 2.60 9.53 0.85
CA GLU A 22 2.42 9.28 2.29
C GLU A 22 1.02 9.64 2.81
N SER A 23 0.44 10.74 2.31
CA SER A 23 -0.91 11.17 2.68
C SER A 23 -1.96 10.17 2.20
N ARG A 24 -1.85 9.72 0.94
CA ARG A 24 -2.72 8.68 0.37
C ARG A 24 -2.51 7.33 1.06
N LEU A 25 -1.27 6.98 1.39
CA LEU A 25 -0.93 5.77 2.13
C LEU A 25 -1.63 5.76 3.50
N ARG A 26 -1.60 6.86 4.25
CA ARG A 26 -2.30 6.98 5.53
C ARG A 26 -3.81 6.81 5.39
N GLU A 27 -4.41 7.37 4.34
CA GLU A 27 -5.84 7.20 4.09
C GLU A 27 -6.19 5.73 3.78
N LEU A 28 -5.40 5.07 2.94
CA LEU A 28 -5.59 3.65 2.60
C LEU A 28 -5.47 2.75 3.83
N ILE A 29 -4.51 3.01 4.72
CA ILE A 29 -4.36 2.27 5.98
C ILE A 29 -5.60 2.47 6.87
N ARG A 30 -6.12 3.70 6.97
CA ARG A 30 -7.35 3.99 7.73
C ARG A 30 -8.58 3.29 7.14
N ARG A 31 -8.72 3.27 5.80
CA ARG A 31 -9.80 2.54 5.12
C ARG A 31 -9.67 1.04 5.36
N TYR A 32 -8.47 0.48 5.24
CA TYR A 32 -8.21 -0.92 5.57
C TYR A 32 -8.57 -1.24 7.04
N ALA A 33 -8.21 -0.38 7.99
CA ALA A 33 -8.56 -0.60 9.40
C ALA A 33 -10.07 -0.62 9.65
N ARG A 34 -10.85 0.11 8.83
CA ARG A 34 -12.32 0.16 8.91
C ARG A 34 -13.00 -1.02 8.21
N GLU A 35 -12.51 -1.38 7.02
CA GLU A 35 -13.21 -2.32 6.12
C GLU A 35 -12.57 -3.72 6.08
N GLY A 36 -11.32 -3.86 6.52
CA GLY A 36 -10.56 -5.12 6.52
C GLY A 36 -10.34 -5.72 5.11
N SER A 37 -10.53 -4.94 4.05
CA SER A 37 -10.57 -5.45 2.68
C SER A 37 -9.18 -5.66 2.09
N THR A 38 -8.97 -6.83 1.49
CA THR A 38 -7.71 -7.23 0.82
C THR A 38 -7.35 -6.33 -0.35
N ARG A 39 -8.32 -5.69 -1.01
CA ARG A 39 -8.09 -4.68 -2.07
C ARG A 39 -7.30 -3.49 -1.53
N HIS A 40 -7.68 -2.99 -0.36
CA HIS A 40 -6.97 -1.88 0.31
C HIS A 40 -5.56 -2.29 0.74
N ALA A 41 -5.37 -3.52 1.23
CA ALA A 41 -4.03 -4.01 1.56
C ALA A 41 -3.11 -4.08 0.33
N ARG A 42 -3.64 -4.52 -0.83
CA ARG A 42 -2.89 -4.50 -2.11
C ARG A 42 -2.56 -3.08 -2.56
N ALA A 43 -3.50 -2.14 -2.45
CA ALA A 43 -3.26 -0.74 -2.78
C ALA A 43 -2.16 -0.13 -1.88
N VAL A 44 -2.16 -0.45 -0.59
CA VAL A 44 -1.10 -0.04 0.35
C VAL A 44 0.28 -0.53 -0.10
N ILE A 45 0.40 -1.80 -0.52
CA ILE A 45 1.67 -2.36 -1.02
C ILE A 45 2.16 -1.58 -2.25
N GLN A 46 1.28 -1.30 -3.22
CA GLN A 46 1.63 -0.54 -4.43
C GLN A 46 2.15 0.88 -4.11
N HIS A 47 1.56 1.55 -3.12
CA HIS A 47 2.02 2.88 -2.70
C HIS A 47 3.38 2.83 -1.99
N ILE A 48 3.64 1.78 -1.21
CA ILE A 48 4.95 1.57 -0.56
C ILE A 48 6.03 1.27 -1.61
N GLU A 49 5.71 0.45 -2.63
CA GLU A 49 6.62 0.16 -3.74
C GLU A 49 6.90 1.42 -4.58
N ALA A 50 5.89 2.26 -4.81
CA ALA A 50 6.07 3.55 -5.48
C ALA A 50 6.99 4.50 -4.69
N LEU A 51 6.83 4.58 -3.36
CA LEU A 51 7.73 5.34 -2.48
C LEU A 51 9.16 4.79 -2.51
N TYR A 52 9.31 3.47 -2.53
CA TYR A 52 10.61 2.79 -2.59
C TYR A 52 11.35 3.08 -3.92
N LEU A 53 10.63 3.08 -5.04
CA LEU A 53 11.18 3.35 -6.38
C LEU A 53 11.28 4.85 -6.69
N HIS A 54 10.81 5.74 -5.80
CA HIS A 54 10.76 7.17 -6.07
C HIS A 54 12.19 7.78 -6.07
N PRO A 55 12.60 8.48 -7.15
CA PRO A 55 13.98 8.97 -7.29
C PRO A 55 14.36 10.00 -6.21
N ALA A 56 13.40 10.77 -5.69
CA ALA A 56 13.62 11.72 -4.60
C ALA A 56 13.83 11.07 -3.21
N GLY A 57 13.36 9.83 -3.01
CA GLY A 57 13.37 9.14 -1.70
C GLY A 57 14.48 8.09 -1.56
N SER A 58 15.08 7.65 -2.67
CA SER A 58 16.02 6.50 -2.72
C SER A 58 17.39 6.74 -2.09
N ARG A 59 17.62 7.88 -1.41
CA ARG A 59 18.94 8.27 -0.89
C ARG A 59 19.26 7.70 0.49
N ASP A 60 18.25 7.31 1.27
CA ASP A 60 18.44 6.82 2.64
C ASP A 60 18.20 5.29 2.75
N PRO A 61 19.22 4.50 3.15
CA PRO A 61 19.12 3.04 3.24
C PRO A 61 18.26 2.55 4.42
N ASP A 62 18.14 3.35 5.48
CA ASP A 62 17.30 3.01 6.64
C ASP A 62 15.82 3.14 6.28
N GLN A 63 15.45 4.22 5.60
CA GLN A 63 14.12 4.44 5.05
C GLN A 63 13.71 3.34 4.06
N GLN A 64 14.63 2.90 3.19
CA GLN A 64 14.38 1.77 2.28
C GLN A 64 14.12 0.47 3.03
N SER A 65 14.85 0.21 4.11
CA SER A 65 14.67 -0.97 4.95
C SER A 65 13.32 -0.95 5.67
N HIS A 66 12.90 0.21 6.16
CA HIS A 66 11.57 0.43 6.74
C HIS A 66 10.45 0.18 5.72
N LEU A 67 10.55 0.74 4.52
CA LEU A 67 9.56 0.52 3.46
C LEU A 67 9.46 -0.96 3.07
N ARG A 68 10.59 -1.67 2.93
CA ARG A 68 10.59 -3.12 2.67
C ARG A 68 9.90 -3.91 3.77
N ARG A 69 10.21 -3.62 5.05
CA ARG A 69 9.61 -4.31 6.19
C ARG A 69 8.11 -4.06 6.25
N PHE A 70 7.69 -2.84 5.93
CA PHE A 70 6.30 -2.45 5.88
C PHE A 70 5.54 -3.16 4.76
N ALA A 71 6.08 -3.18 3.53
CA ALA A 71 5.51 -3.91 2.40
C ALA A 71 5.33 -5.41 2.71
N ARG A 72 6.33 -6.03 3.36
CA ARG A 72 6.25 -7.44 3.78
C ARG A 72 5.13 -7.70 4.78
N HIS A 73 4.95 -6.81 5.75
CA HIS A 73 3.87 -6.92 6.72
C HIS A 73 2.50 -6.87 6.05
N TRP A 74 2.32 -5.95 5.10
CA TRP A 74 1.08 -5.81 4.35
C TRP A 74 0.81 -6.98 3.39
N ARG A 75 1.84 -7.58 2.79
CA ARG A 75 1.69 -8.84 2.02
C ARG A 75 1.14 -9.95 2.90
N TRP A 76 1.75 -10.15 4.08
CA TRP A 76 1.27 -11.16 5.02
C TRP A 76 -0.18 -10.90 5.49
N LEU A 77 -0.57 -9.65 5.71
CA LEU A 77 -1.96 -9.29 6.04
C LEU A 77 -2.94 -9.61 4.89
N ALA A 78 -2.57 -9.30 3.65
CA ALA A 78 -3.38 -9.59 2.47
C ALA A 78 -3.54 -11.11 2.26
N GLU A 79 -2.46 -11.88 2.49
CA GLU A 79 -2.44 -13.33 2.39
C GLU A 79 -3.29 -13.99 3.47
N GLN A 80 -3.19 -13.57 4.74
CA GLN A 80 -3.99 -14.15 5.82
C GLN A 80 -5.50 -13.91 5.67
N ARG A 81 -5.90 -12.73 5.22
CA ARG A 81 -7.33 -12.44 4.99
C ARG A 81 -7.89 -13.22 3.80
N THR A 82 -7.05 -13.57 2.84
CA THR A 82 -7.40 -14.51 1.75
C THR A 82 -7.47 -15.95 2.28
N GLY A 83 -6.55 -16.34 3.17
CA GLY A 83 -6.52 -17.66 3.81
C GLY A 83 -7.64 -17.91 4.83
N THR A 84 -8.18 -16.87 5.46
CA THR A 84 -9.30 -17.00 6.43
C THR A 84 -10.61 -17.44 5.72
N LEU A 85 -10.74 -17.17 4.42
CA LEU A 85 -11.86 -17.67 3.61
C LEU A 85 -11.62 -19.09 3.08
N ALA A 86 -10.39 -19.61 3.17
CA ALA A 86 -10.00 -20.92 2.63
C ALA A 86 -9.96 -22.05 3.69
N HIS A 87 -10.14 -21.74 4.98
CA HIS A 87 -10.14 -22.73 6.07
C HIS A 87 -11.53 -22.94 6.70
N SER A 88 -12.59 -22.77 5.92
CA SER A 88 -13.95 -23.13 6.29
C SER A 88 -14.54 -24.01 5.21
N HIS A 89 -14.04 -25.25 5.11
CA HIS A 89 -14.70 -26.33 4.40
C HIS A 89 -14.42 -27.66 5.10
#